data_AF-A0A3N5VZ48-F1
#
_entry.id   AF-A0A3N5VZ48-F1
#
_cell.length_a   1.000
_cell.length_b   1.000
_cell.length_c   1.000
_cell.angle_alpha   90.00
_cell.angle_beta   90.00
_cell.angle_gamma   90.00
#
_symmetry.space_group_name_H-M   'P 1'
#
loop_
_entity.id
_entity.type
_entity.pdbx_description
1 polymer ?
#
loop_
_entity_poly.entity_id
_entity_poly.type
_entity_poly.pdbx_seq_one_letter_code
_entity_poly.pdbx_strand_id
1 'polypeptide(L)'
;MLPHEIWLPSATKDSKAVGRFVDITDEYTDRTGQKRTRELTVLLHKIPGSLEVSSSLCKDNPDGDKLKKQWPLAWAHYLKTKELEKASPPVPAATELGVSGLPIESLDFLGKDKMAYLRSMGFLTAEQLAGMSDADCQNVGFSARQWRKKAAQRLAAPQ
;
A
#
# COMPACT_ATOMS: atom_id res chain seq x y z
N MET A 1 15.30 3.31 -2.75
CA MET A 1 15.11 4.19 -3.93
C MET A 1 13.61 4.35 -4.10
N LEU A 2 13.08 5.57 -4.05
CA LEU A 2 11.67 5.81 -4.37
C LEU A 2 11.47 5.45 -5.84
N PRO A 3 10.39 4.73 -6.22
CA PRO A 3 10.09 4.50 -7.63
C PRO A 3 9.95 5.87 -8.30
N HIS A 4 10.82 6.16 -9.27
CA HIS A 4 10.77 7.41 -10.01
C HIS A 4 9.37 7.57 -10.63
N GLU A 5 8.74 8.72 -10.42
CA GLU A 5 7.44 9.02 -11.00
C GLU A 5 7.55 9.15 -12.52
N ILE A 6 7.29 8.06 -13.24
CA ILE A 6 7.34 8.03 -14.69
C ILE A 6 6.00 8.49 -15.26
N TRP A 7 6.05 9.53 -16.11
CA TRP A 7 4.92 10.07 -16.87
C TRP A 7 5.12 9.75 -18.35
N LEU A 8 4.15 9.08 -18.97
CA LEU A 8 4.27 8.56 -20.34
C LEU A 8 3.30 9.27 -21.29
N PRO A 9 3.64 9.45 -22.57
CA PRO A 9 2.81 10.19 -23.51
C PRO A 9 1.52 9.46 -23.86
N SER A 10 0.49 10.23 -24.22
CA SER A 10 -0.74 9.72 -24.82
C SER A 10 -0.50 9.22 -26.25
N ALA A 11 -1.31 8.27 -26.70
CA ALA A 11 -1.36 7.82 -28.10
C ALA A 11 -2.28 8.70 -28.98
N THR A 12 -2.99 9.68 -28.41
CA THR A 12 -3.85 10.59 -29.17
C THR A 12 -3.01 11.53 -30.03
N LYS A 13 -3.30 11.60 -31.33
CA LYS A 13 -2.66 12.53 -32.27
C LYS A 13 -2.81 13.97 -31.76
N ASP A 14 -1.73 14.75 -31.86
CA ASP A 14 -1.63 16.15 -31.43
C ASP A 14 -1.76 16.41 -29.91
N SER A 15 -1.95 15.38 -29.09
CA SER A 15 -1.95 15.52 -27.64
C SER A 15 -0.52 15.62 -27.10
N LYS A 16 -0.24 16.71 -26.38
CA LYS A 16 1.00 16.85 -25.59
C LYS A 16 0.84 16.29 -24.17
N ALA A 17 -0.27 15.64 -23.86
CA ALA A 17 -0.55 15.16 -22.51
C ALA A 17 0.35 13.96 -22.16
N VAL A 18 0.79 13.94 -20.90
CA VAL A 18 1.47 12.80 -20.27
C VAL A 18 0.63 12.26 -19.13
N GLY A 19 0.74 10.97 -18.85
CA GLY A 19 -0.12 10.29 -17.90
C GLY A 19 0.50 9.02 -17.33
N ARG A 20 -0.09 8.55 -16.23
CA ARG A 20 0.27 7.32 -15.53
C ARG A 20 -0.96 6.70 -14.90
N PHE A 21 -1.00 5.38 -14.86
CA PHE A 21 -2.01 4.65 -14.08
C PHE A 21 -1.45 4.37 -12.68
N VAL A 22 -2.27 4.59 -11.67
CA VAL A 22 -1.95 4.33 -10.26
C VAL A 22 -3.19 3.79 -9.56
N ASP A 23 -2.99 3.02 -8.50
CA ASP A 23 -4.08 2.64 -7.61
C ASP A 23 -4.16 3.58 -6.43
N ILE A 24 -5.38 4.01 -6.11
CA ILE A 24 -5.67 4.89 -4.99
C ILE A 24 -6.66 4.16 -4.08
N THR A 25 -6.43 4.26 -2.77
CA THR A 25 -7.38 3.78 -1.77
C THR A 25 -8.48 4.82 -1.58
N ASP A 26 -9.71 4.42 -1.83
CA ASP A 26 -10.92 5.21 -1.62
C ASP A 26 -11.65 4.71 -0.37
N GLU A 27 -11.88 5.61 0.59
CA GLU A 27 -12.67 5.34 1.77
C GLU A 27 -14.15 5.63 1.47
N TYR A 28 -15.01 4.63 1.66
CA TYR A 28 -16.44 4.78 1.48
C TYR A 28 -17.22 4.20 2.66
N THR A 29 -18.36 4.80 2.95
CA THR A 29 -19.29 4.27 3.95
C THR A 29 -20.25 3.33 3.26
N ASP A 30 -20.36 2.10 3.76
CA ASP A 30 -21.34 1.15 3.24
C ASP A 30 -22.77 1.47 3.71
N ARG A 31 -23.75 0.74 3.19
CA ARG A 31 -25.17 0.91 3.55
C ARG A 31 -25.46 0.64 5.03
N THR A 32 -24.53 -0.01 5.74
CA THR A 32 -24.62 -0.31 7.17
C THR A 32 -23.92 0.73 8.05
N GLY A 33 -23.37 1.79 7.46
CA GLY A 33 -22.64 2.84 8.18
C GLY A 33 -21.20 2.48 8.51
N GLN A 34 -20.70 1.33 8.05
CA GLN A 34 -19.32 0.89 8.30
C GLN A 34 -18.38 1.53 7.28
N LYS A 35 -17.27 2.10 7.76
CA LYS A 35 -16.19 2.58 6.89
C LYS A 35 -15.48 1.39 6.26
N ARG A 36 -15.40 1.38 4.93
CA ARG A 36 -14.67 0.41 4.14
C ARG A 36 -13.70 1.11 3.21
N THR A 37 -12.67 0.40 2.83
CA THR A 37 -11.68 0.84 1.85
C THR A 37 -11.82 -0.01 0.59
N ARG A 38 -11.69 0.63 -0.58
CA ARG A 38 -11.52 -0.07 -1.86
C ARG A 38 -10.33 0.50 -2.60
N GLU A 39 -9.70 -0.34 -3.41
CA GLU A 39 -8.64 0.07 -4.31
C GLU A 39 -9.27 0.46 -5.66
N LEU A 40 -8.94 1.65 -6.16
CA LEU A 40 -9.42 2.19 -7.43
C LEU A 40 -8.24 2.50 -8.34
N THR A 41 -8.25 1.93 -9.54
CA THR A 41 -7.27 2.29 -10.58
C THR A 41 -7.68 3.59 -11.26
N VAL A 42 -6.80 4.59 -11.24
CA VAL A 42 -7.03 5.88 -11.88
C VAL A 42 -5.92 6.21 -12.87
N LEU A 43 -6.28 6.89 -13.94
CA LEU A 43 -5.36 7.60 -14.82
C LEU A 43 -5.14 9.00 -14.28
N LEU A 44 -3.91 9.30 -13.86
CA LEU A 44 -3.47 10.68 -13.65
C LEU A 44 -2.88 11.21 -14.96
N HIS A 45 -3.27 12.40 -15.40
CA HIS A 45 -2.73 13.02 -16.60
C HIS A 45 -2.55 14.53 -16.43
N LYS A 46 -1.55 15.08 -17.14
CA LYS A 46 -1.22 16.49 -17.15
C LYS A 46 -0.56 16.91 -18.46
N ILE A 47 -0.44 18.21 -18.68
CA ILE A 47 0.44 18.76 -19.71
C ILE A 47 1.84 18.95 -19.09
N PRO A 48 2.92 18.50 -19.73
CA PRO A 48 4.28 18.77 -19.26
C PRO A 48 4.50 20.28 -19.02
N GLY A 49 5.03 20.62 -17.85
CA GLY A 49 5.21 22.01 -17.41
C GLY A 49 4.00 22.62 -16.69
N SER A 50 2.82 21.98 -16.75
CA SER A 50 1.68 22.34 -15.91
C SER A 50 1.80 21.72 -14.52
N LEU A 51 1.37 22.47 -13.50
CA LEU A 51 1.20 21.99 -12.13
C LEU A 51 -0.12 21.24 -11.94
N GLU A 52 -1.08 21.44 -12.84
CA GLU A 52 -2.40 20.84 -12.73
C GLU A 52 -2.37 19.38 -13.19
N VAL A 53 -2.72 18.48 -12.26
CA VAL A 53 -2.90 17.05 -12.53
C VAL A 53 -4.38 16.73 -12.48
N SER A 54 -4.90 16.24 -13.58
CA SER A 54 -6.27 15.72 -13.67
C SER A 54 -6.27 14.22 -13.42
N SER A 55 -7.37 13.71 -12.87
CA SER A 55 -7.57 12.28 -12.61
C SER A 55 -8.83 11.77 -13.29
N SER A 56 -8.72 10.64 -13.98
CA SER A 56 -9.85 9.93 -14.60
C SER A 56 -9.92 8.51 -14.05
N LEU A 57 -11.07 8.09 -13.53
CA LEU A 57 -11.25 6.75 -12.97
C LEU A 57 -11.27 5.70 -14.09
N CYS A 58 -10.38 4.70 -13.98
CA CYS A 58 -10.28 3.61 -14.94
C CYS A 58 -11.05 2.39 -14.42
N LYS A 59 -12.34 2.30 -14.76
CA LYS A 59 -13.18 1.16 -14.41
C LYS A 59 -13.03 0.02 -15.42
N ASP A 60 -13.47 -1.18 -15.05
CA ASP A 60 -13.67 -2.28 -15.99
C ASP A 60 -14.98 -2.12 -16.77
N ASN A 61 -15.04 -1.04 -17.53
CA ASN A 61 -16.15 -0.70 -18.41
C ASN A 61 -15.62 -0.12 -19.74
N PRO A 62 -16.49 0.10 -20.74
CA PRO A 62 -16.06 0.60 -22.04
C PRO A 62 -15.28 1.93 -21.99
N ASP A 63 -15.55 2.79 -20.99
CA ASP A 63 -14.83 4.06 -20.85
C ASP A 63 -13.43 3.86 -20.28
N GLY A 64 -13.24 2.95 -19.32
CA GLY A 64 -11.91 2.55 -18.88
C GLY A 64 -11.11 1.89 -20.00
N ASP A 65 -11.73 1.09 -20.85
CA ASP A 65 -11.05 0.51 -22.01
C ASP A 65 -10.63 1.56 -23.04
N LYS A 66 -11.39 2.65 -23.21
CA LYS A 66 -10.94 3.80 -24.00
C LYS A 66 -9.70 4.46 -23.39
N LEU A 67 -9.66 4.63 -22.06
CA LEU A 67 -8.48 5.18 -21.38
C LEU A 67 -7.24 4.30 -21.59
N LYS A 68 -7.38 2.97 -21.42
CA LYS A 68 -6.30 2.00 -21.67
C LYS A 68 -5.79 2.09 -23.12
N LYS A 69 -6.68 2.25 -24.10
CA LYS A 69 -6.33 2.42 -25.53
C LYS A 69 -5.69 3.78 -25.85
N GLN A 70 -6.12 4.86 -25.19
CA GLN A 70 -5.53 6.19 -25.35
C GLN A 70 -4.15 6.31 -24.71
N TRP A 71 -3.84 5.47 -23.72
CA TRP A 71 -2.60 5.52 -22.94
C TRP A 71 -1.92 4.14 -22.85
N PRO A 72 -1.60 3.49 -23.99
CA PRO A 72 -1.15 2.11 -24.02
C PRO A 72 0.21 1.91 -23.33
N LEU A 73 1.13 2.88 -23.48
CA LEU A 73 2.44 2.83 -22.83
C LEU A 73 2.33 2.96 -21.32
N ALA A 74 1.50 3.91 -20.85
CA ALA A 74 1.25 4.10 -19.42
C ALA A 74 0.59 2.86 -18.80
N TRP A 75 -0.35 2.24 -19.51
CA TRP A 75 -1.01 1.03 -19.07
C TRP A 75 -0.05 -0.16 -18.99
N ALA A 76 0.79 -0.36 -20.02
CA ALA A 76 1.80 -1.41 -20.03
C ALA A 76 2.82 -1.23 -18.89
N HIS A 77 3.26 0.00 -18.64
CA HIS A 77 4.13 0.31 -17.51
C HIS A 77 3.47 -0.03 -16.17
N TYR A 78 2.21 0.35 -15.98
CA TYR A 78 1.45 0.03 -14.77
C TYR A 78 1.34 -1.48 -14.51
N LEU A 79 1.01 -2.27 -15.54
CA LEU A 79 0.94 -3.73 -15.42
C LEU A 79 2.29 -4.34 -15.02
N LYS A 80 3.38 -3.86 -15.62
CA LYS A 80 4.74 -4.30 -15.28
C LYS A 80 5.10 -3.95 -13.83
N THR A 81 4.75 -2.76 -13.36
CA THR A 81 4.97 -2.36 -11.96
C THR A 81 4.14 -3.22 -10.99
N LYS A 82 2.87 -3.48 -11.30
CA LYS A 82 2.01 -4.41 -10.54
C LYS A 82 2.59 -5.81 -10.45
N GLU A 83 3.15 -6.30 -11.56
CA GLU A 83 3.81 -7.61 -11.60
C GLU A 83 5.08 -7.63 -10.74
N LEU A 84 5.90 -6.57 -10.79
CA LEU A 84 7.09 -6.41 -9.94
C LEU A 84 6.74 -6.25 -8.45
N GLU A 85 5.64 -5.59 -8.11
CA GLU A 85 5.14 -5.49 -6.74
C GLU A 85 4.66 -6.84 -6.22
N LYS A 86 3.93 -7.61 -7.04
CA LYS A 86 3.54 -8.98 -6.70
C LYS A 86 4.73 -9.94 -6.62
N ALA A 87 5.76 -9.70 -7.42
CA ALA A 87 6.99 -10.49 -7.44
C ALA A 87 8.03 -10.02 -6.41
N SER A 88 7.79 -8.93 -5.68
CA SER A 88 8.62 -8.58 -4.54
C SER A 88 8.51 -9.69 -3.50
N PRO A 89 9.63 -10.20 -2.98
CA PRO A 89 9.60 -11.30 -2.04
C PRO A 89 8.73 -10.90 -0.83
N PRO A 90 7.87 -11.80 -0.33
CA PRO A 90 7.15 -11.56 0.91
C PRO A 90 8.17 -11.20 1.99
N VAL A 91 7.90 -10.13 2.75
CA VAL A 91 8.77 -9.76 3.87
C VAL A 91 8.84 -10.97 4.81
N PRO A 92 10.04 -11.54 5.05
CA PRO A 92 10.18 -12.85 5.67
C PRO A 92 9.50 -12.89 7.04
N ALA A 93 8.81 -13.99 7.31
CA ALA A 93 8.18 -14.20 8.60
C ALA A 93 9.23 -14.45 9.69
N ALA A 94 8.91 -14.20 10.96
CA ALA A 94 9.82 -14.47 12.09
C ALA A 94 10.37 -15.91 12.08
N THR A 95 9.50 -16.87 11.71
CA THR A 95 9.80 -18.29 11.61
C THR A 95 10.85 -18.61 10.54
N GLU A 96 10.91 -17.82 9.47
CA GLU A 96 11.87 -18.01 8.36
C GLU A 96 13.26 -17.46 8.70
N LEU A 97 13.33 -16.49 9.63
CA LEU A 97 14.59 -15.91 10.12
C LEU A 97 15.12 -16.59 11.39
N GLY A 98 14.45 -17.63 11.88
CA GLY A 98 14.84 -18.33 13.10
C GLY A 98 14.72 -17.47 14.37
N VAL A 99 13.93 -16.40 14.32
CA VAL A 99 13.73 -15.50 15.47
C VAL A 99 12.74 -16.17 16.43
N SER A 100 13.22 -16.51 17.62
CA SER A 100 12.39 -17.12 18.68
C SER A 100 11.38 -16.10 19.20
N GLY A 101 10.10 -16.49 19.24
CA GLY A 101 9.01 -15.68 19.77
C GLY A 101 7.67 -15.97 19.11
N LEU A 102 6.62 -15.34 19.61
CA LEU A 102 5.28 -15.41 19.04
C LEU A 102 5.24 -14.56 17.75
N PRO A 103 5.01 -15.14 16.55
CA PRO A 103 5.01 -14.38 15.30
C PRO A 103 3.94 -13.27 15.32
N ILE A 104 4.25 -12.07 14.80
CA ILE A 104 3.29 -10.95 14.79
C ILE A 104 1.99 -11.29 14.02
N GLU A 105 2.06 -12.26 13.12
CA GLU A 105 0.94 -12.81 12.34
C GLU A 105 -0.16 -13.41 13.21
N SER A 106 0.20 -13.86 14.41
CA SER A 106 -0.73 -14.42 15.38
C SER A 106 -1.47 -13.36 16.20
N LEU A 107 -1.15 -12.07 16.01
CA LEU A 107 -1.79 -10.95 16.70
C LEU A 107 -3.06 -10.53 15.94
N ASP A 108 -4.21 -10.74 16.58
CA ASP A 108 -5.55 -10.46 16.04
C ASP A 108 -5.88 -8.96 15.90
N PHE A 109 -5.09 -8.09 16.55
CA PHE A 109 -5.34 -6.66 16.59
C PHE A 109 -4.56 -5.84 15.55
N LEU A 110 -3.74 -6.48 14.71
CA LEU A 110 -2.97 -5.82 13.65
C LEU A 110 -3.56 -6.15 12.27
N GLY A 111 -3.95 -5.13 11.51
CA GLY A 111 -4.33 -5.28 10.11
C GLY A 111 -3.14 -5.61 9.21
N LYS A 112 -3.39 -6.19 8.03
CA LYS A 112 -2.35 -6.65 7.08
C LYS A 112 -1.32 -5.56 6.75
N ASP A 113 -1.77 -4.35 6.47
CA ASP A 113 -0.87 -3.23 6.13
C ASP A 113 0.03 -2.82 7.29
N LYS A 114 -0.51 -2.89 8.53
CA LYS A 114 0.25 -2.58 9.74
C LYS A 114 1.28 -3.66 10.05
N MET A 115 0.93 -4.93 9.82
CA MET A 115 1.89 -6.04 9.93
C MET A 115 3.02 -5.89 8.91
N ALA A 116 2.70 -5.62 7.65
CA ALA A 116 3.72 -5.41 6.61
C ALA A 116 4.67 -4.25 6.95
N TYR A 117 4.12 -3.13 7.46
CA TYR A 117 4.90 -2.00 7.93
C TYR A 117 5.79 -2.34 9.14
N LEU A 118 5.28 -3.08 10.12
CA LEU A 118 6.07 -3.51 11.28
C LEU A 118 7.21 -4.45 10.87
N ARG A 119 6.96 -5.39 9.94
CA ARG A 119 8.02 -6.28 9.43
C ARG A 119 9.09 -5.53 8.65
N SER A 120 8.72 -4.53 7.85
CA SER A 120 9.71 -3.73 7.12
C SER A 120 10.59 -2.90 8.06
N MET A 121 10.12 -2.60 9.27
CA MET A 121 10.90 -2.00 10.36
C MET A 121 11.66 -3.02 11.21
N GLY A 122 11.54 -4.32 10.95
CA GLY A 122 12.23 -5.38 11.67
C GLY A 122 11.49 -5.92 12.91
N PHE A 123 10.24 -5.51 13.14
CA PHE A 123 9.39 -6.11 14.17
C PHE A 123 8.69 -7.35 13.59
N LEU A 124 9.15 -8.52 14.02
CA LEU A 124 8.71 -9.82 13.51
C LEU A 124 7.97 -10.64 14.58
N THR A 125 8.21 -10.39 15.87
CA THR A 125 7.53 -11.09 16.97
C THR A 125 6.77 -10.15 17.93
N ALA A 126 5.82 -10.72 18.68
CA ALA A 126 5.06 -10.01 19.70
C ALA A 126 5.95 -9.50 20.85
N GLU A 127 7.04 -10.20 21.17
CA GLU A 127 8.04 -9.80 22.17
C GLU A 127 8.77 -8.52 21.74
N GLN A 128 9.16 -8.44 20.46
CA GLN A 128 9.76 -7.24 19.90
C GLN A 128 8.78 -6.07 19.90
N LEU A 129 7.49 -6.34 19.62
CA LEU A 129 6.44 -5.33 19.67
C LEU A 129 6.16 -4.85 21.10
N ALA A 130 6.15 -5.76 22.08
CA ALA A 130 5.99 -5.45 23.50
C ALA A 130 7.21 -4.71 24.08
N GLY A 131 8.41 -5.00 23.56
CA GLY A 131 9.68 -4.39 23.96
C GLY A 131 9.99 -3.05 23.31
N MET A 132 9.11 -2.50 22.47
CA MET A 132 9.33 -1.22 21.80
C MET A 132 9.68 -0.09 22.79
N SER A 133 10.76 0.64 22.51
CA SER A 133 11.08 1.86 23.26
C SER A 133 10.08 2.97 22.93
N ASP A 134 10.08 4.04 23.75
CA ASP A 134 9.24 5.20 23.46
C ASP A 134 9.68 5.94 22.18
N ALA A 135 10.97 5.88 21.83
CA ALA A 135 11.51 6.38 20.57
C ALA A 135 11.00 5.54 19.39
N ASP A 136 10.99 4.21 19.51
CA ASP A 136 10.42 3.33 18.48
C ASP A 136 8.93 3.60 18.28
N CYS A 137 8.21 3.83 19.39
CA CYS A 137 6.80 4.18 19.34
C CYS A 137 6.56 5.51 18.60
N GLN A 138 7.44 6.50 18.76
CA GLN A 138 7.37 7.76 18.00
C GLN A 138 7.65 7.53 16.51
N ASN A 139 8.65 6.71 16.18
CA ASN A 139 9.04 6.40 14.81
C ASN A 139 7.96 5.57 14.06
N VAL A 140 7.29 4.65 14.77
CA VAL A 140 6.21 3.82 14.19
C VAL A 140 4.90 4.61 14.07
N GLY A 141 4.64 5.55 14.99
CA GLY A 141 3.52 6.49 14.92
C GLY A 141 2.48 6.32 16.03
N PHE A 142 1.40 7.10 15.95
CA PHE A 142 0.46 7.34 17.04
C PHE A 142 -0.10 6.07 17.72
N SER A 143 -0.36 5.01 16.95
CA SER A 143 -0.95 3.76 17.46
C SER A 143 0.08 2.78 18.05
N ALA A 144 1.38 3.03 17.91
CA ALA A 144 2.43 2.10 18.31
C ALA A 144 2.44 1.80 19.81
N ARG A 145 2.18 2.82 20.65
CA ARG A 145 2.07 2.66 22.11
C ARG A 145 0.93 1.71 22.50
N GLN A 146 -0.18 1.75 21.75
CA GLN A 146 -1.31 0.86 21.96
C GLN A 146 -0.97 -0.57 21.53
N TRP A 147 -0.28 -0.74 20.40
CA TRP A 147 0.18 -2.06 19.93
C TRP A 147 1.17 -2.70 20.90
N ARG A 148 2.13 -1.93 21.42
CA ARG A 148 3.05 -2.36 22.49
C ARG A 148 2.31 -2.91 23.69
N LYS A 149 1.31 -2.16 24.18
CA LYS A 149 0.49 -2.58 25.33
C LYS A 149 -0.31 -3.85 25.05
N LYS A 150 -0.93 -3.96 23.87
CA LYS A 150 -1.71 -5.13 23.48
C LYS A 150 -0.83 -6.37 23.28
N ALA A 151 0.37 -6.21 22.71
CA ALA A 151 1.35 -7.29 22.60
C ALA A 151 1.78 -7.80 23.98
N ALA A 152 2.12 -6.88 24.90
CA ALA A 152 2.47 -7.23 26.28
C ALA A 152 1.32 -7.98 27.00
N GLN A 153 0.07 -7.55 26.78
CA GLN A 153 -1.10 -8.24 27.32
C GLN A 153 -1.28 -9.64 26.72
N ARG A 154 -1.06 -9.80 25.41
CA ARG A 154 -1.16 -11.10 24.73
C ARG A 154 -0.10 -12.09 25.21
N LEU A 155 1.11 -11.61 25.48
CA LEU A 155 2.21 -12.39 26.05
C LEU A 155 1.99 -12.77 27.51
N ALA A 156 1.29 -11.93 28.28
CA ALA A 156 0.97 -12.18 29.68
C ALA A 156 -0.28 -13.06 29.89
N ALA A 157 -1.11 -13.24 28.86
CA ALA A 157 -2.27 -14.13 28.94
C ALA A 157 -1.82 -15.60 28.88
N PRO A 158 -2.36 -16.49 29.73
CA PRO A 158 -2.10 -17.92 29.62
C PRO A 158 -2.58 -18.42 28.26
N GLN A 159 -1.71 -19.15 27.55
CA GLN A 159 -2.00 -19.74 26.24
C GLN A 159 -2.98 -20.91 26.35
#